data_AF-A0A847SWF9-F1
#
_entry.id   AF-A0A847SWF9-F1
#
_cell.length_a   1.000
_cell.length_b   1.000
_cell.length_c   1.000
_cell.angle_alpha   90.00
_cell.angle_beta   90.00
_cell.angle_gamma   90.00
#
_symmetry.space_group_name_H-M   'P 1'
#
loop_
_entity.id
_entity.type
_entity.pdbx_description
1 polymer ?
#
loop_
_entity_poly.entity_id
_entity_poly.type
_entity_poly.pdbx_seq_one_letter_code
_entity_poly.pdbx_strand_id
1 'polypeptide(L)'
;MVDPALTYSLIPLSIGLVCLCLGVYVLTKKGDQRISQAYMISMCMVLMNCAALFLLANAPDAQSAQSFGRVMYFTGVLVFVSFLYLALDLVFDTKKQRLLEKRYHSYAIILVMALTSAIIAGPFASGTFGYWPEPSYSLLAWLVMLGVLAVIPLVMVLGLNNRSDDNIIQQRASVVTLGTIVPFLLVCFDMFMVWSGIEIVHLTPLGMLLSALLFAFEIRSNPRSLSKPLETMDESEPTKEVNIKLVPGRCDLVKSKKVDLSYRMFVSEIAAGNKGLLITRVHPDQIREKYGLVKTPIMWLSGQPGPDRLDPASLSIVQHTMIDFLQKSPQSVILLDGLEYLATENQVDKVLRLIYSVHDAVVITGSKLIVPIDPNIMSTKDMAFFEREFFVIEDALPKME
;
A
#
# COMPACT_ATOMS: atom_id res chain seq x y z
N MET A 1 26.94 13.90 43.26
CA MET A 1 26.74 12.71 42.40
C MET A 1 25.45 12.94 41.65
N VAL A 2 25.44 12.73 40.33
CA VAL A 2 24.20 12.86 39.54
C VAL A 2 23.28 11.70 39.91
N ASP A 3 21.99 11.97 40.14
CA ASP A 3 21.00 10.94 40.45
C ASP A 3 20.92 9.94 39.28
N PRO A 4 21.22 8.64 39.50
CA PRO A 4 21.15 7.63 38.44
C PRO A 4 19.76 7.59 37.79
N ALA A 5 18.67 7.74 38.55
CA ALA A 5 17.32 7.75 38.01
C ALA A 5 17.14 8.88 36.98
N LEU A 6 17.66 10.07 37.28
CA LEU A 6 17.62 11.20 36.35
C LEU A 6 18.46 10.94 35.09
N THR A 7 19.68 10.41 35.23
CA THR A 7 20.55 10.17 34.06
C THR A 7 19.98 9.14 33.09
N TYR A 8 19.42 8.04 33.61
CA TYR A 8 18.93 6.94 32.77
C TYR A 8 17.53 7.21 32.23
N SER A 9 16.69 7.96 32.95
CA SER A 9 15.35 8.36 32.47
C SER A 9 15.40 9.37 31.31
N LEU A 10 16.49 10.11 31.13
CA LEU A 10 16.67 10.97 29.95
C LEU A 10 16.75 10.17 28.64
N ILE A 11 17.15 8.90 28.69
CA ILE A 11 17.24 8.02 27.51
C ILE A 11 15.85 7.83 26.87
N PRO A 12 14.81 7.30 27.57
CA PRO A 12 13.47 7.19 26.98
C PRO A 12 12.94 8.53 26.47
N LEU A 13 13.13 9.62 27.22
CA LEU A 13 12.65 10.94 26.81
C LEU A 13 13.31 11.40 25.49
N SER A 14 14.63 11.24 25.36
CA SER A 14 15.36 11.58 24.14
C SER A 14 14.91 10.73 22.95
N ILE A 15 14.66 9.43 23.17
CA ILE A 15 14.11 8.53 22.15
C ILE A 15 12.73 8.98 21.71
N GLY A 16 11.84 9.31 22.64
CA GLY A 16 10.50 9.82 22.32
C GLY A 16 10.55 11.09 21.47
N LEU A 17 11.47 12.01 21.78
CA LEU A 17 11.68 13.24 20.98
C LEU A 17 12.22 12.94 19.58
N VAL A 18 13.16 11.99 19.46
CA VAL A 18 13.69 11.54 18.15
C VAL A 18 12.57 10.93 17.30
N CYS A 19 11.74 10.07 17.90
CA CYS A 19 10.57 9.49 17.24
C CYS A 19 9.59 10.56 16.77
N LEU A 20 9.31 11.59 17.59
CA LEU A 20 8.46 12.70 17.18
C LEU A 20 9.07 13.46 15.99
N CYS A 21 10.38 13.74 16.01
CA CYS A 21 11.08 14.37 14.89
C CYS A 21 10.99 13.54 13.60
N LEU A 22 11.09 12.21 13.70
CA LEU A 22 10.86 11.31 12.56
C LEU A 22 9.41 11.41 12.07
N GLY A 23 8.43 11.47 12.98
CA GLY A 23 7.02 11.70 12.67
C GLY A 23 6.78 12.97 11.86
N VAL A 24 7.32 14.11 12.33
CA VAL A 24 7.24 15.40 11.63
C VAL A 24 7.94 15.33 10.27
N TYR A 25 9.12 14.69 10.20
CA TYR A 25 9.84 14.51 8.95
C TYR A 25 9.04 13.73 7.89
N VAL A 26 8.42 12.61 8.29
CA VAL A 26 7.57 11.81 7.38
C VAL A 26 6.32 12.59 6.97
N LEU A 27 5.71 13.35 7.89
CA LEU A 27 4.51 14.16 7.61
C LEU A 27 4.78 15.32 6.64
N THR A 28 5.97 15.93 6.72
CA THR A 28 6.35 17.06 5.86
C THR A 28 6.77 16.63 4.45
N LYS A 29 7.11 15.35 4.25
CA LYS A 29 7.39 14.81 2.91
C LYS A 29 6.11 14.61 2.12
N LYS A 30 6.13 14.98 0.82
CA LYS A 30 5.00 14.78 -0.10
C LYS A 30 4.66 13.30 -0.23
N GLY A 31 3.54 12.87 0.36
CA GLY A 31 2.89 11.63 0.00
C GLY A 31 1.58 11.23 0.68
N ASP A 32 1.42 9.99 1.14
CA ASP A 32 0.13 9.46 1.59
C ASP A 32 -0.23 10.24 2.83
N GLN A 33 -1.25 11.06 2.72
CA GLN A 33 -1.66 11.83 3.87
C GLN A 33 -2.15 10.90 4.98
N ARG A 34 -2.76 9.75 4.65
CA ARG A 34 -3.26 8.81 5.66
C ARG A 34 -2.13 8.06 6.36
N ILE A 35 -1.20 7.46 5.62
CA ILE A 35 -0.09 6.69 6.21
C ILE A 35 0.87 7.61 6.95
N SER A 36 1.17 8.81 6.42
CA SER A 36 2.00 9.79 7.15
C SER A 36 1.30 10.31 8.42
N GLN A 37 -0.03 10.50 8.40
CA GLN A 37 -0.79 10.84 9.62
C GLN A 37 -0.79 9.69 10.63
N ALA A 38 -0.99 8.45 10.18
CA ALA A 38 -0.97 7.26 11.03
C ALA A 38 0.42 7.07 11.68
N TYR A 39 1.48 7.28 10.90
CA TYR A 39 2.85 7.25 11.41
C TYR A 39 3.08 8.36 12.44
N MET A 40 2.66 9.59 12.15
CA MET A 40 2.76 10.72 13.10
C MET A 40 1.99 10.44 14.40
N ILE A 41 0.77 9.91 14.33
CA ILE A 41 -0.02 9.53 15.50
C ILE A 41 0.72 8.48 16.33
N SER A 42 1.31 7.48 15.67
CA SER A 42 2.10 6.44 16.34
C SER A 42 3.32 7.03 17.06
N MET A 43 4.02 7.97 16.44
CA MET A 43 5.15 8.66 17.06
C MET A 43 4.74 9.54 18.25
N CYS A 44 3.56 10.18 18.19
CA CYS A 44 2.98 10.88 19.34
C CYS A 44 2.69 9.93 20.51
N MET A 45 2.15 8.72 20.24
CA MET A 45 1.90 7.73 21.29
C MET A 45 3.21 7.23 21.92
N VAL A 46 4.25 7.02 21.11
CA VAL A 46 5.60 6.65 21.60
C VAL A 46 6.16 7.75 22.51
N LEU A 47 6.07 9.03 22.11
CA LEU A 47 6.50 10.14 22.96
C LEU A 47 5.72 10.19 24.27
N MET A 48 4.40 10.03 24.24
CA MET A 48 3.57 10.00 25.45
C MET A 48 3.98 8.87 26.40
N ASN A 49 4.28 7.68 25.87
CA ASN A 49 4.74 6.57 26.69
C ASN A 49 6.14 6.79 27.26
N CYS A 50 7.08 7.30 26.46
CA CYS A 50 8.41 7.67 26.91
C CYS A 50 8.40 8.78 27.97
N ALA A 51 7.51 9.76 27.83
CA ALA A 51 7.30 10.81 28.83
C ALA A 51 6.70 10.23 30.13
N ALA A 52 5.75 9.29 30.02
CA ALA A 52 5.21 8.60 31.19
C ALA A 52 6.27 7.77 31.94
N LEU A 53 7.15 7.08 31.21
CA LEU A 53 8.31 6.39 31.78
C LEU A 53 9.28 7.36 32.48
N PHE A 54 9.57 8.50 31.87
CA PHE A 54 10.41 9.53 32.49
C PHE A 54 9.80 10.06 33.79
N LEU A 55 8.50 10.38 33.78
CA LEU A 55 7.79 10.85 34.97
C LEU A 55 7.71 9.80 36.06
N LEU A 56 7.49 8.53 35.70
CA LEU A 56 7.50 7.40 36.64
C LEU A 56 8.87 7.25 37.31
N ALA A 57 9.95 7.25 36.53
CA ALA A 57 11.31 7.10 37.04
C ALA A 57 11.70 8.21 38.03
N ASN A 58 11.19 9.43 37.82
CA ASN A 58 11.48 10.61 38.65
C ASN A 58 10.33 10.99 39.60
N ALA A 59 9.43 10.06 39.92
CA ALA A 59 8.30 10.36 40.78
C ALA A 59 8.77 10.76 42.19
N PRO A 60 8.25 11.85 42.78
CA PRO A 60 8.69 12.32 44.10
C PRO A 60 8.22 11.43 45.26
N ASP A 61 7.12 10.70 45.07
CA ASP A 61 6.46 9.90 46.09
C ASP A 61 5.71 8.71 45.45
N ALA A 62 5.37 7.71 46.26
CA ALA A 62 4.71 6.49 45.79
C ALA A 62 3.33 6.74 45.17
N GLN A 63 2.61 7.79 45.60
CA GLN A 63 1.29 8.13 45.03
C GLN A 63 1.44 8.76 43.64
N SER A 64 2.45 9.63 43.45
CA SER A 64 2.83 10.13 42.13
C SER A 64 3.31 9.00 41.21
N ALA A 65 4.14 8.08 41.72
CA ALA A 65 4.61 6.92 40.96
C ALA A 65 3.44 6.04 40.48
N GLN A 66 2.46 5.78 41.35
CA GLN A 66 1.25 5.06 40.98
C GLN A 66 0.49 5.77 39.85
N SER A 67 0.36 7.09 39.93
CA SER A 67 -0.36 7.89 38.94
C SER A 67 0.34 7.88 37.58
N PHE A 68 1.66 8.08 37.55
CA PHE A 68 2.46 8.01 36.32
C PHE A 68 2.51 6.60 35.75
N GLY A 69 2.57 5.59 36.62
CA GLY A 69 2.50 4.18 36.24
C GLY A 69 1.20 3.82 35.51
N ARG A 70 0.05 4.34 35.96
CA ARG A 70 -1.23 4.17 35.24
C ARG A 70 -1.19 4.79 33.85
N VAL A 71 -0.58 5.97 33.71
CA VAL A 71 -0.39 6.62 32.41
C VAL A 71 0.55 5.81 31.52
N MET A 72 1.60 5.19 32.07
CA MET A 72 2.50 4.29 31.34
C MET A 72 1.76 3.05 30.81
N TYR A 73 0.94 2.39 31.63
CA TYR A 73 0.13 1.23 31.21
C TYR A 73 -0.87 1.59 30.11
N PHE A 74 -1.54 2.74 30.24
CA PHE A 74 -2.48 3.28 29.27
C PHE A 74 -1.81 3.56 27.92
N THR A 75 -0.75 4.38 27.94
CA THR A 75 -0.02 4.79 26.74
C THR A 75 0.69 3.61 26.07
N GLY A 76 1.15 2.62 26.83
CA GLY A 76 1.75 1.41 26.28
C GLY A 76 0.78 0.63 25.39
N VAL A 77 -0.48 0.44 25.83
CA VAL A 77 -1.51 -0.18 24.97
C VAL A 77 -1.75 0.64 23.71
N LEU A 78 -1.83 1.97 23.83
CA LEU A 78 -2.02 2.86 22.67
C LEU A 78 -0.85 2.79 21.68
N VAL A 79 0.39 2.61 22.13
CA VAL A 79 1.55 2.40 21.25
C VAL A 79 1.34 1.14 20.40
N PHE A 80 1.05 -0.01 21.03
CA PHE A 80 0.85 -1.28 20.30
C PHE A 80 -0.35 -1.25 19.36
N VAL A 81 -1.43 -0.59 19.77
CA VAL A 81 -2.59 -0.32 18.91
C VAL A 81 -2.18 0.52 17.70
N SER A 82 -1.44 1.60 17.91
CA SER A 82 -1.04 2.50 16.84
C SER A 82 -0.11 1.80 15.85
N PHE A 83 0.78 0.93 16.32
CA PHE A 83 1.63 0.08 15.49
C PHE A 83 0.84 -0.97 14.72
N LEU A 84 -0.16 -1.63 15.34
CA LEU A 84 -1.06 -2.55 14.63
C LEU A 84 -1.83 -1.81 13.54
N TYR A 85 -2.37 -0.63 13.84
CA TYR A 85 -3.09 0.20 12.90
C TYR A 85 -2.21 0.59 11.69
N LEU A 86 -1.00 1.08 11.97
CA LEU A 86 -0.02 1.44 10.96
C LEU A 86 0.42 0.22 10.12
N ALA A 87 0.61 -0.94 10.76
CA ALA A 87 0.96 -2.19 10.08
C ALA A 87 -0.13 -2.65 9.10
N LEU A 88 -1.40 -2.53 9.51
CA LEU A 88 -2.54 -2.87 8.64
C LEU A 88 -2.65 -1.91 7.45
N ASP A 89 -2.47 -0.60 7.68
CA ASP A 89 -2.49 0.42 6.61
C ASP A 89 -1.28 0.28 5.64
N LEU A 90 -0.13 -0.21 6.12
CA LEU A 90 1.06 -0.46 5.28
C LEU A 90 0.94 -1.71 4.39
N VAL A 91 0.26 -2.76 4.86
CA VAL A 91 0.23 -4.05 4.17
C VAL A 91 -1.03 -4.25 3.31
N PHE A 92 -2.18 -3.71 3.71
CA PHE A 92 -3.42 -3.88 2.96
C PHE A 92 -3.79 -2.65 2.14
N ASP A 93 -3.99 -2.84 0.84
CA ASP A 93 -4.55 -1.81 -0.04
C ASP A 93 -6.06 -1.60 0.24
N THR A 94 -6.47 -0.35 0.10
CA THR A 94 -7.79 0.26 0.36
C THR A 94 -9.00 -0.58 -0.06
N LYS A 95 -8.89 -1.42 -1.09
CA LYS A 95 -9.98 -2.28 -1.59
C LYS A 95 -10.31 -3.49 -0.70
N LYS A 96 -9.33 -4.08 0.00
CA LYS A 96 -9.59 -5.19 0.96
C LYS A 96 -9.98 -4.70 2.36
N GLN A 97 -9.81 -3.40 2.64
CA GLN A 97 -10.25 -2.76 3.88
C GLN A 97 -11.77 -2.58 4.00
N ARG A 98 -12.57 -2.75 2.92
CA ARG A 98 -14.05 -2.71 3.01
C ARG A 98 -14.64 -3.78 3.93
N LEU A 99 -13.96 -4.91 4.14
CA LEU A 99 -14.35 -5.91 5.15
C LEU A 99 -14.13 -5.43 6.61
N LEU A 100 -13.35 -4.36 6.81
CA LEU A 100 -13.07 -3.72 8.11
C LEU A 100 -13.95 -2.46 8.35
N GLU A 101 -14.92 -2.16 7.49
CA GLU A 101 -15.82 -0.98 7.60
C GLU A 101 -16.76 -0.99 8.82
N LYS A 102 -16.75 -2.03 9.66
CA LYS A 102 -17.34 -1.98 11.03
C LYS A 102 -16.45 -1.22 12.04
N ARG A 103 -15.80 -0.13 11.58
CA ARG A 103 -14.64 0.55 12.20
C ARG A 103 -14.93 1.23 13.55
N TYR A 104 -16.17 1.57 13.91
CA TYR A 104 -16.46 2.20 15.22
C TYR A 104 -16.36 1.23 16.40
N HIS A 105 -16.69 -0.05 16.21
CA HIS A 105 -16.67 -1.02 17.31
C HIS A 105 -15.25 -1.42 17.72
N SER A 106 -14.30 -1.41 16.78
CA SER A 106 -12.89 -1.74 17.09
C SER A 106 -12.21 -0.63 17.90
N TYR A 107 -12.41 0.65 17.57
CA TYR A 107 -11.83 1.75 18.35
C TYR A 107 -12.40 1.81 19.78
N ALA A 108 -13.69 1.50 19.96
CA ALA A 108 -14.30 1.42 21.28
C ALA A 108 -13.69 0.28 22.13
N ILE A 109 -13.52 -0.91 21.55
CA ILE A 109 -12.87 -2.05 22.24
C ILE A 109 -11.45 -1.71 22.65
N ILE A 110 -10.70 -1.06 21.76
CA ILE A 110 -9.32 -0.65 22.01
C ILE A 110 -9.23 0.39 23.12
N LEU A 111 -10.12 1.40 23.11
CA LEU A 111 -10.18 2.41 24.16
C LEU A 111 -10.53 1.76 25.51
N VAL A 112 -11.48 0.83 25.53
CA VAL A 112 -11.82 0.05 26.72
C VAL A 112 -10.61 -0.75 27.21
N MET A 113 -9.86 -1.41 26.32
CA MET A 113 -8.64 -2.15 26.66
C MET A 113 -7.54 -1.25 27.25
N ALA A 114 -7.35 -0.04 26.71
CA ALA A 114 -6.39 0.92 27.27
C ALA A 114 -6.85 1.48 28.63
N LEU A 115 -8.15 1.77 28.79
CA LEU A 115 -8.69 2.21 30.07
C LEU A 115 -8.61 1.12 31.14
N THR A 116 -8.89 -0.13 30.78
CA THR A 116 -8.75 -1.26 31.72
C THR A 116 -7.30 -1.45 32.10
N SER A 117 -6.32 -1.30 31.19
CA SER A 117 -4.90 -1.39 31.56
C SER A 117 -4.48 -0.34 32.59
N ALA A 118 -5.00 0.88 32.50
CA ALA A 118 -4.75 1.94 33.47
C ALA A 118 -5.37 1.62 34.84
N ILE A 119 -6.58 1.05 34.87
CA ILE A 119 -7.29 0.72 36.10
C ILE A 119 -6.62 -0.43 36.84
N ILE A 120 -6.17 -1.47 36.11
CA ILE A 120 -5.55 -2.66 36.70
C ILE A 120 -4.08 -2.46 37.07
N ALA A 121 -3.47 -1.30 36.80
CA ALA A 121 -2.04 -1.08 37.06
C ALA A 121 -1.71 -1.41 38.53
N GLY A 122 -0.76 -2.34 38.70
CA GLY A 122 -0.34 -2.87 40.00
C GLY A 122 0.50 -1.87 40.81
N PRO A 123 1.06 -2.32 41.95
CA PRO A 123 1.98 -1.52 42.73
C PRO A 123 3.32 -1.30 42.01
N PHE A 124 3.99 -0.21 42.36
CA PHE A 124 5.31 0.16 41.85
C PHE A 124 6.31 0.26 43.01
N ALA A 125 7.48 -0.35 42.84
CA ALA A 125 8.59 -0.33 43.78
C ALA A 125 9.65 0.68 43.36
N SER A 126 10.31 1.32 44.32
CA SER A 126 11.50 2.13 44.08
C SER A 126 12.74 1.24 43.93
N GLY A 127 13.55 1.48 42.90
CA GLY A 127 14.85 0.84 42.69
C GLY A 127 15.95 1.84 42.31
N THR A 128 17.13 1.34 41.96
CA THR A 128 18.33 2.17 41.64
C THR A 128 18.10 3.10 40.44
N PHE A 129 17.20 2.74 39.53
CA PHE A 129 16.91 3.49 38.30
C PHE A 129 15.56 4.22 38.32
N GLY A 130 14.94 4.39 39.49
CA GLY A 130 13.62 5.01 39.64
C GLY A 130 12.53 4.00 40.02
N TYR A 131 11.26 4.33 39.81
CA TYR A 131 10.14 3.43 40.10
C TYR A 131 9.91 2.40 38.99
N TRP A 132 9.59 1.17 39.39
CA TRP A 132 9.38 0.02 38.51
C TRP A 132 8.09 -0.73 38.88
N PRO A 133 7.38 -1.34 37.91
CA PRO A 133 6.25 -2.20 38.23
C PRO A 133 6.69 -3.40 39.07
N GLU A 134 5.96 -3.71 40.14
CA GLU A 134 6.23 -4.91 40.93
C GLU A 134 5.70 -6.18 40.22
N PRO A 135 6.38 -7.33 40.36
CA PRO A 135 5.88 -8.62 39.90
C PRO A 135 4.48 -8.89 40.47
N SER A 136 3.47 -8.84 39.61
CA SER A 136 2.06 -8.91 40.00
C SER A 136 1.20 -9.49 38.89
N TYR A 137 0.03 -10.03 39.23
CA TYR A 137 -0.95 -10.52 38.24
C TYR A 137 -1.43 -9.40 37.30
N SER A 138 -1.46 -8.16 37.78
CA SER A 138 -1.74 -6.96 36.99
C SER A 138 -0.71 -6.71 35.89
N LEU A 139 0.58 -6.87 36.20
CA LEU A 139 1.66 -6.75 35.22
C LEU A 139 1.57 -7.86 34.16
N LEU A 140 1.26 -9.09 34.57
CA LEU A 140 1.01 -10.22 33.66
C LEU A 140 -0.20 -9.96 32.74
N ALA A 141 -1.32 -9.49 33.30
CA ALA A 141 -2.52 -9.19 32.52
C ALA A 141 -2.25 -8.11 31.46
N TRP A 142 -1.50 -7.07 31.82
CA TRP A 142 -1.06 -6.04 30.87
C TRP A 142 -0.17 -6.61 29.77
N LEU A 143 0.81 -7.46 30.11
CA LEU A 143 1.66 -8.15 29.13
C LEU A 143 0.83 -8.98 28.15
N VAL A 144 -0.18 -9.71 28.63
CA VAL A 144 -1.08 -10.51 27.78
C VAL A 144 -1.86 -9.61 26.81
N MET A 145 -2.34 -8.44 27.25
CA MET A 145 -3.01 -7.49 26.35
C MET A 145 -2.06 -7.03 25.22
N LEU A 146 -0.82 -6.68 25.55
CA LEU A 146 0.18 -6.31 24.54
C LEU A 146 0.51 -7.48 23.60
N GLY A 147 0.60 -8.69 24.14
CA GLY A 147 0.86 -9.91 23.38
C GLY A 147 -0.23 -10.21 22.37
N VAL A 148 -1.51 -10.06 22.73
CA VAL A 148 -2.63 -10.22 21.79
C VAL A 148 -2.48 -9.25 20.62
N LEU A 149 -2.13 -7.98 20.88
CA LEU A 149 -1.93 -6.97 19.85
C LEU A 149 -0.70 -7.29 18.96
N ALA A 150 0.38 -7.82 19.55
CA ALA A 150 1.60 -8.18 18.82
C ALA A 150 1.47 -9.48 17.99
N VAL A 151 0.55 -10.38 18.35
CA VAL A 151 0.31 -11.64 17.62
C VAL A 151 -0.53 -11.43 16.35
N ILE A 152 -1.42 -10.42 16.32
CA ILE A 152 -2.28 -10.16 15.15
C ILE A 152 -1.46 -9.92 13.86
N PRO A 153 -0.43 -9.04 13.83
CA PRO A 153 0.44 -8.88 12.67
C PRO A 153 1.20 -10.16 12.29
N LEU A 154 1.63 -10.95 13.28
CA LEU A 154 2.34 -12.21 13.05
C LEU A 154 1.47 -13.23 12.31
N VAL A 155 0.24 -13.44 12.79
CA VAL A 155 -0.73 -14.36 12.16
C VAL A 155 -1.07 -13.88 10.75
N MET A 156 -1.16 -12.57 10.55
CA MET A 156 -1.39 -11.97 9.26
C MET A 156 -0.29 -12.28 8.24
N VAL A 157 1.00 -12.20 8.61
CA VAL A 157 2.11 -12.58 7.70
C VAL A 157 2.05 -14.06 7.35
N LEU A 158 1.85 -14.93 8.35
CA LEU A 158 1.76 -16.37 8.12
C LEU A 158 0.62 -16.71 7.15
N GLY A 159 -0.52 -16.02 7.27
CA GLY A 159 -1.65 -16.15 6.35
C GLY A 159 -1.37 -15.67 4.93
N LEU A 160 -0.56 -14.62 4.76
CA LEU A 160 -0.13 -14.11 3.46
C LEU A 160 0.92 -15.01 2.81
N ASN A 161 1.87 -15.51 3.58
CA ASN A 161 2.94 -16.40 3.13
C ASN A 161 2.41 -17.70 2.51
N ASN A 162 1.31 -18.23 3.05
CA ASN A 162 0.65 -19.42 2.50
C ASN A 162 -0.22 -19.16 1.26
N ARG A 163 -0.43 -17.89 0.86
CA ARG A 163 -1.40 -17.52 -0.18
C ARG A 163 -0.83 -16.71 -1.34
N SER A 164 0.32 -16.03 -1.18
CA SER A 164 0.92 -15.21 -2.23
C SER A 164 2.26 -15.77 -2.69
N ASP A 165 2.43 -16.02 -3.99
CA ASP A 165 3.72 -16.36 -4.62
C ASP A 165 4.64 -15.14 -4.83
N ASP A 166 4.19 -13.94 -4.46
CA ASP A 166 4.95 -12.70 -4.60
C ASP A 166 5.93 -12.48 -3.43
N ASN A 167 7.20 -12.80 -3.66
CA ASN A 167 8.30 -12.59 -2.70
C ASN A 167 8.37 -11.15 -2.14
N ILE A 168 7.97 -10.15 -2.93
CA ILE A 168 7.99 -8.74 -2.53
C ILE A 168 6.93 -8.46 -1.45
N ILE A 169 5.72 -9.02 -1.58
CA ILE A 169 4.64 -8.83 -0.59
C ILE A 169 5.00 -9.53 0.72
N GLN A 170 5.59 -10.73 0.64
CA GLN A 170 6.06 -11.47 1.81
C GLN A 170 7.17 -10.72 2.55
N GLN A 171 8.14 -10.15 1.82
CA GLN A 171 9.22 -9.36 2.41
C GLN A 171 8.71 -8.07 3.08
N ARG A 172 7.69 -7.42 2.51
CA ARG A 172 7.04 -6.25 3.13
C ARG A 172 6.32 -6.61 4.43
N ALA A 173 5.52 -7.68 4.38
CA ALA A 173 4.74 -8.13 5.52
C ALA A 173 5.66 -8.55 6.69
N SER A 174 6.83 -9.15 6.39
CA SER A 174 7.81 -9.54 7.41
C SER A 174 8.50 -8.33 8.07
N VAL A 175 8.88 -7.30 7.31
CA VAL A 175 9.48 -6.06 7.87
C VAL A 175 8.49 -5.32 8.78
N VAL A 176 7.23 -5.17 8.35
CA VAL A 176 6.17 -4.54 9.14
C VAL A 176 5.92 -5.31 10.44
N THR A 177 5.92 -6.65 10.36
CA THR A 177 5.70 -7.51 11.53
C THR A 177 6.86 -7.48 12.50
N LEU A 178 8.09 -7.43 11.99
CA LEU A 178 9.27 -7.20 12.82
C LEU A 178 9.15 -5.88 13.57
N GLY A 179 8.67 -4.82 12.91
CA GLY A 179 8.38 -3.52 13.51
C GLY A 179 7.36 -3.59 14.66
N THR A 180 6.39 -4.51 14.64
CA THR A 180 5.42 -4.68 15.73
C THR A 180 5.91 -5.59 16.87
N ILE A 181 6.73 -6.60 16.56
CA ILE A 181 7.15 -7.64 17.52
C ILE A 181 8.34 -7.20 18.38
N VAL A 182 9.29 -6.45 17.82
CA VAL A 182 10.52 -6.08 18.55
C VAL A 182 10.25 -5.36 19.88
N PRO A 183 9.36 -4.35 19.95
CA PRO A 183 9.02 -3.71 21.23
C PRO A 183 8.41 -4.70 22.22
N PHE A 184 7.57 -5.63 21.76
CA PHE A 184 6.96 -6.64 22.63
C PHE A 184 8.01 -7.56 23.25
N LEU A 185 8.98 -8.02 22.47
CA LEU A 185 10.07 -8.85 22.97
C LEU A 185 10.90 -8.11 24.03
N LEU A 186 11.13 -6.82 23.84
CA LEU A 186 11.84 -6.00 24.82
C LEU A 186 11.02 -5.74 26.08
N VAL A 187 9.69 -5.59 26.00
CA VAL A 187 8.82 -5.54 27.18
C VAL A 187 8.86 -6.87 27.93
N CYS A 188 8.79 -8.00 27.22
CA CYS A 188 8.92 -9.33 27.84
C CYS A 188 10.27 -9.51 28.53
N PHE A 189 11.35 -9.01 27.92
CA PHE A 189 12.69 -9.04 28.52
C PHE A 189 12.77 -8.15 29.77
N ASP A 190 12.30 -6.90 29.69
CA ASP A 190 12.23 -5.99 30.84
C ASP A 190 11.47 -6.66 32.00
N MET A 191 10.34 -7.29 31.72
CA MET A 191 9.54 -8.01 32.71
C MET A 191 10.23 -9.24 33.29
N PHE A 192 10.94 -10.02 32.48
CA PHE A 192 11.72 -11.17 32.94
C PHE A 192 12.83 -10.73 33.93
N MET A 193 13.48 -9.60 33.66
CA MET A 193 14.53 -9.06 34.52
C MET A 193 13.95 -8.57 35.86
N VAL A 194 12.81 -7.87 35.81
CA VAL A 194 12.05 -7.45 37.02
C VAL A 194 11.68 -8.67 37.88
N TRP A 195 11.19 -9.75 37.27
CA TRP A 195 10.82 -10.95 38.01
C TRP A 195 12.04 -11.71 38.57
N SER A 196 13.19 -11.58 37.92
CA SER A 196 14.46 -12.14 38.39
C SER A 196 15.10 -11.29 39.51
N GLY A 197 14.49 -10.16 39.87
CA GLY A 197 15.05 -9.22 40.86
C GLY A 197 16.28 -8.46 40.35
N ILE A 198 16.53 -8.43 39.04
CA ILE A 198 17.67 -7.73 38.45
C ILE A 198 17.19 -6.37 37.96
N GLU A 199 17.72 -5.32 38.57
CA GLU A 199 17.45 -3.95 38.15
C GLU A 199 18.25 -3.62 36.88
N ILE A 200 17.54 -3.26 35.82
CA ILE A 200 18.11 -2.81 34.54
C ILE A 200 17.50 -1.48 34.14
N VAL A 201 18.07 -0.80 33.15
CA VAL A 201 17.44 0.36 32.51
C VAL A 201 16.37 -0.14 31.54
N HIS A 202 15.24 0.57 31.42
CA HIS A 202 14.15 0.17 30.53
C HIS A 202 14.64 0.06 29.08
N LEU A 203 14.58 -1.13 28.49
CA LEU A 203 15.02 -1.37 27.11
C LEU A 203 13.89 -1.22 26.10
N THR A 204 12.63 -1.28 26.56
CA THR A 204 11.43 -1.06 25.73
C THR A 204 11.51 0.17 24.80
N PRO A 205 12.00 1.36 25.23
CA PRO A 205 12.14 2.53 24.35
C PRO A 205 13.04 2.29 23.14
N LEU A 206 14.11 1.49 23.28
CA LEU A 206 14.98 1.14 22.15
C LEU A 206 14.22 0.32 21.10
N GLY A 207 13.31 -0.54 21.55
CA GLY A 207 12.41 -1.28 20.68
C GLY A 207 11.50 -0.35 19.89
N MET A 208 10.88 0.61 20.58
CA MET A 208 10.03 1.61 19.93
C MET A 208 10.79 2.45 18.90
N LEU A 209 12.05 2.81 19.18
CA LEU A 209 12.92 3.50 18.22
C LEU A 209 13.20 2.62 16.99
N LEU A 210 13.56 1.34 17.20
CA LEU A 210 13.81 0.44 16.08
C LEU A 210 12.56 0.28 15.22
N SER A 211 11.39 0.11 15.83
CA SER A 211 10.10 0.08 15.14
C SER A 211 9.82 1.36 14.36
N ALA A 212 10.06 2.53 14.97
CA ALA A 212 9.91 3.82 14.30
C ALA A 212 10.80 3.92 13.05
N LEU A 213 12.04 3.43 13.13
CA LEU A 213 12.98 3.39 12.00
C LEU A 213 12.56 2.38 10.92
N LEU A 214 12.10 1.18 11.30
CA LEU A 214 11.61 0.17 10.37
C LEU A 214 10.39 0.68 9.59
N PHE A 215 9.41 1.27 10.29
CA PHE A 215 8.26 1.88 9.64
C PHE A 215 8.66 3.06 8.75
N ALA A 216 9.56 3.95 9.21
CA ALA A 216 10.07 5.04 8.38
C ALA A 216 10.80 4.54 7.12
N PHE A 217 11.58 3.48 7.27
CA PHE A 217 12.27 2.83 6.15
C PHE A 217 11.27 2.26 5.15
N GLU A 218 10.24 1.54 5.60
CA GLU A 218 9.20 0.98 4.74
C GLU A 218 8.40 2.07 4.01
N ILE A 219 8.04 3.14 4.72
CA ILE A 219 7.37 4.31 4.15
C ILE A 219 8.25 4.98 3.08
N ARG A 220 9.56 5.08 3.32
CA ARG A 220 10.50 5.73 2.38
C ARG A 220 10.87 4.86 1.18
N SER A 221 11.08 3.57 1.40
CA SER A 221 11.53 2.62 0.37
C SER A 221 10.46 2.39 -0.71
N ASN A 222 9.20 2.70 -0.41
CA ASN A 222 8.09 2.47 -1.34
C ASN A 222 7.12 3.67 -1.46
N PRO A 223 7.43 4.66 -2.32
CA PRO A 223 6.62 5.88 -2.47
C PRO A 223 5.25 5.70 -3.16
N ARG A 224 4.81 4.48 -3.49
CA ARG A 224 3.42 4.21 -3.94
C ARG A 224 2.39 4.43 -2.83
N SER A 225 2.79 4.21 -1.57
CA SER A 225 2.05 4.75 -0.43
C SER A 225 2.03 6.28 -0.55
N LEU A 226 3.20 6.89 -0.77
CA LEU A 226 3.36 8.34 -0.93
C LEU A 226 2.76 9.02 -2.19
N SER A 227 1.84 8.40 -2.92
CA SER A 227 1.11 9.07 -3.99
C SER A 227 -0.37 8.98 -3.69
N LYS A 228 -0.94 10.14 -3.30
CA LYS A 228 -2.36 10.52 -3.18
C LYS A 228 -3.42 9.46 -3.53
N PRO A 229 -4.57 9.44 -2.81
CA PRO A 229 -5.74 8.69 -3.22
C PRO A 229 -6.05 9.03 -4.67
N LEU A 230 -6.18 7.98 -5.49
CA LEU A 230 -6.91 8.04 -6.75
C LEU A 230 -8.16 8.87 -6.48
N GLU A 231 -8.28 10.01 -7.17
CA GLU A 231 -9.53 10.77 -7.21
C GLU A 231 -10.65 9.76 -7.45
N THR A 232 -11.53 9.74 -6.46
CA THR A 232 -12.71 8.91 -6.37
C THR A 232 -13.43 8.91 -7.70
N MET A 233 -13.33 7.80 -8.42
CA MET A 233 -14.40 7.42 -9.33
C MET A 233 -15.48 6.81 -8.44
N ASP A 234 -16.57 7.55 -8.31
CA ASP A 234 -17.81 7.18 -7.65
C ASP A 234 -18.22 5.76 -8.08
N GLU A 235 -18.06 4.77 -7.22
CA GLU A 235 -18.62 3.41 -7.39
C GLU A 235 -20.10 3.41 -6.96
N SER A 236 -20.89 4.32 -7.52
CA SER A 236 -22.35 4.31 -7.42
C SER A 236 -23.02 3.79 -8.70
N GLU A 237 -22.27 3.37 -9.71
CA GLU A 237 -22.85 2.63 -10.84
C GLU A 237 -22.76 1.12 -10.59
N PRO A 238 -23.89 0.39 -10.61
CA PRO A 238 -23.88 -1.05 -10.44
C PRO A 238 -23.05 -1.66 -11.58
N THR A 239 -22.00 -2.39 -11.22
CA THR A 239 -21.22 -3.25 -12.11
C THR A 239 -22.14 -4.32 -12.68
N LYS A 240 -22.87 -3.98 -13.75
CA LYS A 240 -23.29 -4.96 -14.73
C LYS A 240 -22.01 -5.56 -15.28
N GLU A 241 -21.84 -6.87 -15.08
CA GLU A 241 -20.90 -7.67 -15.86
C GLU A 241 -21.26 -7.50 -17.35
N VAL A 242 -20.70 -6.50 -18.00
CA VAL A 242 -20.77 -6.42 -19.45
C VAL A 242 -19.84 -7.51 -19.98
N ASN A 243 -20.42 -8.68 -20.24
CA ASN A 243 -19.75 -9.81 -20.84
C ASN A 243 -19.59 -9.53 -22.35
N ILE A 244 -18.73 -8.56 -22.69
CA ILE A 244 -18.42 -8.24 -24.09
C ILE A 244 -17.45 -9.30 -24.60
N LYS A 245 -17.98 -10.26 -25.36
CA LYS A 245 -17.16 -11.28 -26.00
C LYS A 245 -16.51 -10.70 -27.25
N LEU A 246 -15.17 -10.66 -27.28
CA LEU A 246 -14.43 -10.27 -28.48
C LEU A 246 -14.53 -11.35 -29.55
N VAL A 247 -14.65 -10.94 -30.81
CA VAL A 247 -14.79 -11.84 -31.95
C VAL A 247 -13.42 -12.06 -32.60
N PRO A 248 -12.98 -13.30 -32.83
CA PRO A 248 -11.74 -13.59 -33.57
C PRO A 248 -11.72 -12.93 -34.95
N GLY A 249 -10.57 -12.39 -35.34
CA GLY A 249 -10.38 -11.69 -36.62
C GLY A 249 -10.95 -10.27 -36.65
N ARG A 250 -11.37 -9.71 -35.51
CA ARG A 250 -11.97 -8.37 -35.43
C ARG A 250 -11.05 -7.35 -34.79
N CYS A 251 -11.13 -6.12 -35.30
CA CYS A 251 -10.56 -4.94 -34.67
C CYS A 251 -11.68 -4.12 -34.03
N ASP A 252 -11.61 -3.93 -32.73
CA ASP A 252 -12.62 -3.26 -31.90
C ASP A 252 -12.10 -1.88 -31.45
N LEU A 253 -12.88 -0.82 -31.74
CA LEU A 253 -12.63 0.54 -31.27
C LEU A 253 -13.54 0.83 -30.09
N VAL A 254 -12.96 0.97 -28.90
CA VAL A 254 -13.69 1.18 -27.66
C VAL A 254 -13.74 2.67 -27.37
N LYS A 255 -14.90 3.28 -27.59
CA LYS A 255 -15.13 4.69 -27.28
C LYS A 255 -15.42 4.81 -25.79
N SER A 256 -14.47 5.31 -25.03
CA SER A 256 -14.67 5.63 -23.62
C SER A 256 -13.78 6.78 -23.17
N LYS A 257 -14.32 7.62 -22.29
CA LYS A 257 -13.54 8.65 -21.59
C LYS A 257 -12.54 8.03 -20.60
N LYS A 258 -12.80 6.79 -20.15
CA LYS A 258 -11.95 6.07 -19.20
C LYS A 258 -11.52 4.75 -19.85
N VAL A 259 -10.21 4.54 -19.98
CA VAL A 259 -9.62 3.38 -20.68
C VAL A 259 -9.94 2.02 -20.01
N ASP A 260 -10.64 2.00 -18.88
CA ASP A 260 -10.82 0.84 -18.01
C ASP A 260 -11.53 -0.34 -18.71
N LEU A 261 -12.51 -0.08 -19.58
CA LEU A 261 -13.23 -1.13 -20.30
C LEU A 261 -12.30 -1.93 -21.24
N SER A 262 -11.46 -1.25 -22.04
CA SER A 262 -10.53 -1.89 -22.98
C SER A 262 -9.50 -2.76 -22.27
N TYR A 263 -8.99 -2.30 -21.13
CA TYR A 263 -8.08 -3.08 -20.31
C TYR A 263 -8.75 -4.32 -19.71
N ARG A 264 -10.00 -4.21 -19.24
CA ARG A 264 -10.76 -5.36 -18.74
C ARG A 264 -11.00 -6.40 -19.83
N MET A 265 -11.38 -5.96 -21.04
CA MET A 265 -11.52 -6.83 -22.21
C MET A 265 -10.21 -7.56 -22.51
N PHE A 266 -9.08 -6.85 -22.52
CA PHE A 266 -7.77 -7.46 -22.73
C PHE A 266 -7.40 -8.47 -21.64
N VAL A 267 -7.56 -8.13 -20.37
CA VAL A 267 -7.27 -9.04 -19.23
C VAL A 267 -8.13 -10.30 -19.29
N SER A 268 -9.40 -10.19 -19.70
CA SER A 268 -10.29 -11.35 -19.85
C SER A 268 -9.76 -12.35 -20.90
N GLU A 269 -9.13 -11.87 -21.96
CA GLU A 269 -8.52 -12.70 -22.99
C GLU A 269 -7.24 -13.40 -22.52
N ILE A 270 -6.41 -12.69 -21.74
CA ILE A 270 -5.24 -13.30 -21.11
C ILE A 270 -5.66 -14.37 -20.11
N ALA A 271 -6.70 -14.11 -19.32
CA ALA A 271 -7.25 -15.08 -18.37
C ALA A 271 -7.85 -16.32 -19.06
N ALA A 272 -8.38 -16.16 -20.28
CA ALA A 272 -8.84 -17.26 -21.12
C ALA A 272 -7.70 -18.10 -21.74
N GLY A 273 -6.43 -17.72 -21.50
CA GLY A 273 -5.24 -18.43 -21.96
C GLY A 273 -4.67 -17.92 -23.30
N ASN A 274 -5.24 -16.86 -23.87
CA ASN A 274 -4.72 -16.28 -25.10
C ASN A 274 -3.44 -15.48 -24.83
N LYS A 275 -2.48 -15.55 -25.76
CA LYS A 275 -1.31 -14.67 -25.72
C LYS A 275 -1.76 -13.24 -26.02
N GLY A 276 -1.18 -12.25 -25.34
CA GLY A 276 -1.42 -10.87 -25.70
C GLY A 276 -0.22 -9.97 -25.67
N LEU A 277 -0.35 -8.83 -26.33
CA LEU A 277 0.62 -7.75 -26.40
C LEU A 277 -0.08 -6.45 -26.01
N LEU A 278 0.49 -5.73 -25.05
CA LEU A 278 0.02 -4.40 -24.69
C LEU A 278 1.00 -3.36 -25.20
N ILE A 279 0.50 -2.36 -25.92
CA ILE A 279 1.24 -1.15 -26.27
C ILE A 279 0.54 0.00 -25.56
N THR A 280 1.25 0.74 -24.71
CA THR A 280 0.62 1.81 -23.91
C THR A 280 1.55 3.01 -23.71
N ARG A 281 0.97 4.18 -23.46
CA ARG A 281 1.68 5.36 -22.91
C ARG A 281 2.05 5.25 -21.44
N VAL A 282 1.40 4.34 -20.72
CA VAL A 282 1.57 4.15 -19.27
C VAL A 282 2.80 3.29 -19.03
N HIS A 283 3.59 3.61 -18.01
CA HIS A 283 4.80 2.85 -17.70
C HIS A 283 4.46 1.36 -17.41
N PRO A 284 5.22 0.38 -17.96
CA PRO A 284 4.89 -1.05 -17.83
C PRO A 284 4.69 -1.50 -16.38
N ASP A 285 5.51 -1.03 -15.44
CA ASP A 285 5.39 -1.38 -14.02
C ASP A 285 4.07 -0.95 -13.37
N GLN A 286 3.44 0.12 -13.88
CA GLN A 286 2.12 0.57 -13.40
C GLN A 286 1.01 -0.33 -13.94
N ILE A 287 1.13 -0.77 -15.20
CA ILE A 287 0.17 -1.73 -15.78
C ILE A 287 0.29 -3.10 -15.12
N ARG A 288 1.51 -3.62 -14.94
CA ARG A 288 1.74 -4.93 -14.32
C ARG A 288 1.13 -4.98 -12.93
N GLU A 289 1.29 -3.91 -12.15
CA GLU A 289 0.67 -3.78 -10.83
C GLU A 289 -0.85 -3.67 -10.91
N LYS A 290 -1.40 -2.83 -11.81
CA LYS A 290 -2.85 -2.59 -11.90
C LYS A 290 -3.64 -3.82 -12.36
N TYR A 291 -3.10 -4.61 -13.29
CA TYR A 291 -3.84 -5.67 -13.98
C TYR A 291 -3.25 -7.09 -13.83
N GLY A 292 -2.17 -7.27 -13.07
CA GLY A 292 -1.59 -8.60 -12.80
C GLY A 292 -0.96 -9.27 -14.03
N LEU A 293 -0.52 -8.49 -15.03
CA LEU A 293 0.02 -9.00 -16.29
C LEU A 293 1.50 -9.39 -16.17
N VAL A 294 1.81 -10.51 -15.48
CA VAL A 294 3.20 -10.91 -15.18
C VAL A 294 3.97 -11.39 -16.40
N LYS A 295 3.34 -12.18 -17.28
CA LYS A 295 4.00 -12.84 -18.44
C LYS A 295 3.74 -12.14 -19.77
N THR A 296 2.81 -11.20 -19.81
CA THR A 296 2.41 -10.51 -21.03
C THR A 296 3.49 -9.49 -21.43
N PRO A 297 3.94 -9.47 -22.69
CA PRO A 297 4.79 -8.40 -23.20
C PRO A 297 4.05 -7.06 -23.18
N ILE A 298 4.72 -6.03 -22.65
CA ILE A 298 4.20 -4.66 -22.55
C ILE A 298 5.24 -3.72 -23.17
N MET A 299 4.85 -3.03 -24.23
CA MET A 299 5.69 -2.05 -24.92
C MET A 299 5.28 -0.63 -24.51
N TRP A 300 6.24 0.15 -24.05
CA TRP A 300 5.99 1.52 -23.62
C TRP A 300 6.20 2.51 -24.78
N LEU A 301 5.17 3.26 -25.12
CA LEU A 301 5.25 4.37 -26.07
C LEU A 301 5.98 5.55 -25.43
N SER A 302 7.26 5.71 -25.77
CA SER A 302 8.14 6.71 -25.17
C SER A 302 9.22 7.15 -26.15
N GLY A 303 9.45 8.46 -26.26
CA GLY A 303 10.55 9.02 -27.05
C GLY A 303 11.94 8.79 -26.43
N GLN A 304 12.02 8.21 -25.23
CA GLN A 304 13.31 7.85 -24.63
C GLN A 304 13.76 6.46 -25.08
N PRO A 305 15.02 6.30 -25.54
CA PRO A 305 15.53 4.99 -25.95
C PRO A 305 15.61 4.02 -24.76
N GLY A 306 15.42 2.72 -25.02
CA GLY A 306 15.52 1.67 -24.01
C GLY A 306 14.88 0.35 -24.45
N PRO A 307 15.07 -0.74 -23.68
CA PRO A 307 14.41 -2.01 -23.92
C PRO A 307 12.90 -1.89 -23.69
N ASP A 308 12.10 -2.66 -24.43
CA ASP A 308 10.63 -2.69 -24.34
C ASP A 308 9.96 -1.31 -24.53
N ARG A 309 10.62 -0.43 -25.30
CA ARG A 309 10.12 0.90 -25.67
C ARG A 309 9.90 1.00 -27.16
N LEU A 310 8.87 1.73 -27.53
CA LEU A 310 8.54 2.08 -28.90
C LEU A 310 8.48 3.60 -29.01
N ASP A 311 9.31 4.15 -29.88
CA ASP A 311 9.26 5.58 -30.21
C ASP A 311 7.97 5.86 -31.02
N PRO A 312 7.06 6.71 -30.51
CA PRO A 312 5.81 7.06 -31.19
C PRO A 312 6.02 7.70 -32.56
N ALA A 313 7.13 8.40 -32.80
CA ALA A 313 7.47 8.99 -34.10
C ALA A 313 7.88 7.92 -35.14
N SER A 314 8.28 6.74 -34.66
CA SER A 314 8.75 5.63 -35.48
C SER A 314 7.63 4.62 -35.79
N LEU A 315 6.58 5.05 -36.49
CA LEU A 315 5.40 4.22 -36.81
C LEU A 315 5.75 2.86 -37.45
N SER A 316 6.79 2.81 -38.29
CA SER A 316 7.23 1.56 -38.92
C SER A 316 7.64 0.50 -37.90
N ILE A 317 8.24 0.91 -36.78
CA ILE A 317 8.65 -0.01 -35.70
C ILE A 317 7.42 -0.50 -34.95
N VAL A 318 6.50 0.40 -34.60
CA VAL A 318 5.23 0.03 -33.94
C VAL A 318 4.46 -0.99 -34.79
N GLN A 319 4.32 -0.71 -36.09
CA GLN A 319 3.67 -1.61 -37.04
C GLN A 319 4.38 -2.97 -37.10
N HIS A 320 5.70 -2.98 -37.26
CA HIS A 320 6.47 -4.23 -37.33
C HIS A 320 6.32 -5.05 -36.04
N THR A 321 6.38 -4.42 -34.86
CA THR A 321 6.21 -5.10 -33.58
C THR A 321 4.82 -5.75 -33.45
N MET A 322 3.76 -5.05 -33.86
CA MET A 322 2.41 -5.61 -33.84
C MET A 322 2.26 -6.78 -34.82
N ILE A 323 2.70 -6.62 -36.08
CA ILE A 323 2.56 -7.66 -37.10
C ILE A 323 3.40 -8.89 -36.76
N ASP A 324 4.64 -8.72 -36.31
CA ASP A 324 5.52 -9.82 -35.91
C ASP A 324 4.93 -10.61 -34.73
N PHE A 325 4.30 -9.94 -33.76
CA PHE A 325 3.59 -10.59 -32.67
C PHE A 325 2.41 -11.43 -33.17
N LEU A 326 1.58 -10.87 -34.06
CA LEU A 326 0.43 -11.57 -34.64
C LEU A 326 0.86 -12.81 -35.44
N GLN A 327 1.96 -12.71 -36.20
CA GLN A 327 2.49 -13.83 -36.98
C GLN A 327 3.04 -14.96 -36.10
N LYS A 328 3.73 -14.62 -34.99
CA LYS A 328 4.29 -15.60 -34.05
C LYS A 328 3.24 -16.22 -33.12
N SER A 329 2.12 -15.56 -32.94
CA SER A 329 1.06 -15.97 -32.00
C SER A 329 -0.32 -15.88 -32.68
N PRO A 330 -0.74 -16.92 -33.40
CA PRO A 330 -2.10 -17.02 -33.93
C PRO A 330 -3.14 -16.94 -32.80
N GLN A 331 -4.33 -16.40 -33.09
CA GLN A 331 -5.43 -16.23 -32.12
C GLN A 331 -5.04 -15.41 -30.86
N SER A 332 -4.13 -14.45 -31.01
CA SER A 332 -3.68 -13.59 -29.92
C SER A 332 -4.54 -12.33 -29.78
N VAL A 333 -4.26 -11.52 -28.76
CA VAL A 333 -4.92 -10.23 -28.54
C VAL A 333 -3.90 -9.09 -28.43
N ILE A 334 -4.14 -7.97 -29.12
CA ILE A 334 -3.36 -6.74 -28.96
C ILE A 334 -4.25 -5.66 -28.36
N LEU A 335 -3.74 -4.95 -27.35
CA LEU A 335 -4.32 -3.69 -26.86
C LEU A 335 -3.38 -2.53 -27.21
N LEU A 336 -3.85 -1.58 -28.00
CA LEU A 336 -3.12 -0.38 -28.41
C LEU A 336 -3.69 0.86 -27.70
N ASP A 337 -3.16 1.16 -26.51
CA ASP A 337 -3.50 2.33 -25.70
C ASP A 337 -2.55 3.51 -25.98
N GLY A 338 -2.83 4.22 -27.08
CA GLY A 338 -2.05 5.39 -27.47
C GLY A 338 -2.27 5.83 -28.91
N LEU A 339 -3.42 5.49 -29.51
CA LEU A 339 -3.74 5.88 -30.88
C LEU A 339 -3.67 7.41 -31.05
N GLU A 340 -4.17 8.17 -30.08
CA GLU A 340 -4.15 9.63 -30.10
C GLU A 340 -2.72 10.16 -30.06
N TYR A 341 -1.83 9.47 -29.35
CA TYR A 341 -0.44 9.87 -29.26
C TYR A 341 0.32 9.61 -30.55
N LEU A 342 0.08 8.46 -31.18
CA LEU A 342 0.60 8.17 -32.52
C LEU A 342 0.09 9.21 -33.53
N ALA A 343 -1.18 9.61 -33.45
CA ALA A 343 -1.79 10.63 -34.30
C ALA A 343 -1.34 12.07 -33.98
N THR A 344 -0.83 12.33 -32.78
CA THR A 344 -0.26 13.63 -32.40
C THR A 344 1.17 13.77 -32.92
N GLU A 345 1.97 12.71 -32.82
CA GLU A 345 3.37 12.71 -33.27
C GLU A 345 3.52 12.47 -34.77
N ASN A 346 2.46 12.02 -35.45
CA ASN A 346 2.49 11.69 -36.87
C ASN A 346 1.25 12.24 -37.61
N GLN A 347 1.33 12.29 -38.95
CA GLN A 347 0.15 12.58 -39.77
C GLN A 347 -0.89 11.44 -39.63
N VAL A 348 -2.15 11.79 -39.40
CA VAL A 348 -3.27 10.85 -39.22
C VAL A 348 -3.35 9.82 -40.36
N ASP A 349 -3.14 10.24 -41.61
CA ASP A 349 -3.12 9.34 -42.78
C ASP A 349 -2.08 8.21 -42.67
N LYS A 350 -0.94 8.47 -42.01
CA LYS A 350 0.09 7.45 -41.78
C LYS A 350 -0.34 6.47 -40.70
N VAL A 351 -1.00 6.96 -39.65
CA VAL A 351 -1.54 6.12 -38.57
C VAL A 351 -2.66 5.23 -39.11
N LEU A 352 -3.55 5.75 -39.96
CA LEU A 352 -4.58 4.96 -40.64
C LEU A 352 -3.98 3.82 -41.48
N ARG A 353 -2.92 4.09 -42.25
CA ARG A 353 -2.20 3.04 -43.01
C ARG A 353 -1.59 1.95 -42.13
N LEU A 354 -1.08 2.32 -40.94
CA LEU A 354 -0.62 1.36 -39.95
C LEU A 354 -1.77 0.49 -39.48
N ILE A 355 -2.92 1.09 -39.12
CA ILE A 355 -4.11 0.37 -38.70
C ILE A 355 -4.60 -0.60 -39.80
N TYR A 356 -4.63 -0.19 -41.07
CA TYR A 356 -4.96 -1.08 -42.19
C TYR A 356 -4.07 -2.31 -42.25
N SER A 357 -2.76 -2.09 -42.17
CA SER A 357 -1.78 -3.17 -42.24
C SER A 357 -1.93 -4.15 -41.05
N VAL A 358 -2.22 -3.63 -39.86
CA VAL A 358 -2.45 -4.45 -38.66
C VAL A 358 -3.80 -5.17 -38.76
N HIS A 359 -4.85 -4.51 -39.24
CA HIS A 359 -6.18 -5.09 -39.43
C HIS A 359 -6.11 -6.33 -40.33
N ASP A 360 -5.44 -6.22 -41.48
CA ASP A 360 -5.25 -7.34 -42.40
C ASP A 360 -4.55 -8.52 -41.71
N ALA A 361 -3.51 -8.25 -40.92
CA ALA A 361 -2.81 -9.28 -40.14
C ALA A 361 -3.69 -9.91 -39.04
N VAL A 362 -4.55 -9.12 -38.38
CA VAL A 362 -5.51 -9.58 -37.37
C VAL A 362 -6.52 -10.55 -37.98
N VAL A 363 -7.08 -10.20 -39.15
CA VAL A 363 -8.01 -11.06 -39.90
C VAL A 363 -7.36 -12.38 -40.29
N ILE A 364 -6.15 -12.34 -40.89
CA ILE A 364 -5.43 -13.53 -41.35
C ILE A 364 -5.09 -14.48 -40.19
N THR A 365 -4.69 -13.94 -39.05
CA THR A 365 -4.23 -14.74 -37.89
C THR A 365 -5.36 -15.16 -36.95
N GLY A 366 -6.59 -14.70 -37.20
CA GLY A 366 -7.74 -14.90 -36.30
C GLY A 366 -7.54 -14.24 -34.92
N SER A 367 -6.64 -13.26 -34.84
CA SER A 367 -6.33 -12.53 -33.60
C SER A 367 -7.35 -11.43 -33.35
N LYS A 368 -7.15 -10.64 -32.30
CA LYS A 368 -8.04 -9.54 -31.90
C LYS A 368 -7.24 -8.27 -31.66
N LEU A 369 -7.75 -7.12 -32.09
CA LEU A 369 -7.16 -5.82 -31.79
C LEU A 369 -8.17 -4.97 -31.02
N ILE A 370 -7.74 -4.40 -29.90
CA ILE A 370 -8.54 -3.50 -29.07
C ILE A 370 -7.86 -2.14 -29.09
N VAL A 371 -8.60 -1.10 -29.44
CA VAL A 371 -8.09 0.28 -29.46
C VAL A 371 -9.03 1.17 -28.64
N PRO A 372 -8.66 1.61 -27.43
CA PRO A 372 -9.38 2.67 -26.74
C PRO A 372 -9.21 4.01 -27.47
N ILE A 373 -10.27 4.82 -27.47
CA ILE A 373 -10.22 6.21 -27.90
C ILE A 373 -11.18 7.08 -27.10
N ASP A 374 -10.72 8.27 -26.69
CA ASP A 374 -11.63 9.31 -26.19
C ASP A 374 -12.19 10.11 -27.39
N PRO A 375 -13.52 10.07 -27.63
CA PRO A 375 -14.12 10.76 -28.77
C PRO A 375 -13.94 12.29 -28.74
N ASN A 376 -13.58 12.89 -27.59
CA ASN A 376 -13.38 14.33 -27.45
C ASN A 376 -12.00 14.82 -27.90
N ILE A 377 -11.03 13.91 -28.08
CA ILE A 377 -9.62 14.26 -28.33
C ILE A 377 -9.30 14.30 -29.84
N MET A 378 -10.17 13.75 -30.68
CA MET A 378 -9.95 13.63 -32.12
C MET A 378 -10.94 14.50 -32.92
N SER A 379 -10.52 14.99 -34.09
CA SER A 379 -11.42 15.73 -34.97
C SER A 379 -12.56 14.84 -35.49
N THR A 380 -13.74 15.41 -35.75
CA THR A 380 -14.90 14.67 -36.26
C THR A 380 -14.61 13.96 -37.58
N LYS A 381 -13.75 14.55 -38.41
CA LYS A 381 -13.35 13.98 -39.69
C LYS A 381 -12.44 12.76 -39.51
N ASP A 382 -11.42 12.87 -38.64
CA ASP A 382 -10.46 11.79 -38.39
C ASP A 382 -11.14 10.60 -37.70
N MET A 383 -12.03 10.89 -36.74
CA MET A 383 -12.80 9.87 -36.05
C MET A 383 -13.67 9.05 -37.02
N ALA A 384 -14.31 9.69 -38.00
CA ALA A 384 -15.13 9.00 -39.00
C ALA A 384 -14.31 8.02 -39.87
N PHE A 385 -13.02 8.29 -40.09
CA PHE A 385 -12.14 7.34 -40.80
C PHE A 385 -11.85 6.10 -39.94
N PHE A 386 -11.56 6.27 -38.65
CA PHE A 386 -11.35 5.12 -37.76
C PHE A 386 -12.64 4.32 -37.55
N GLU A 387 -13.78 4.98 -37.33
CA GLU A 387 -15.07 4.30 -37.14
C GLU A 387 -15.51 3.43 -38.32
N ARG A 388 -15.06 3.74 -39.54
CA ARG A 388 -15.34 2.92 -40.73
C ARG A 388 -14.58 1.59 -40.75
N GLU A 389 -13.49 1.50 -40.00
CA GLU A 389 -12.49 0.44 -40.12
C GLU A 389 -12.51 -0.49 -38.90
N PHE A 390 -13.03 0.02 -37.79
CA PHE A 390 -13.20 -0.73 -36.56
C PHE A 390 -14.67 -1.05 -36.30
N PHE A 391 -14.90 -2.14 -35.59
CA PHE A 391 -16.19 -2.35 -34.94
C PHE A 391 -16.27 -1.47 -33.69
N VAL A 392 -17.22 -0.54 -33.67
CA VAL A 392 -17.36 0.42 -32.57
C VAL A 392 -18.07 -0.21 -31.39
N ILE A 393 -17.43 -0.12 -30.22
CA ILE A 393 -18.02 -0.46 -28.93
C ILE A 393 -18.17 0.83 -28.14
N GLU A 394 -19.42 1.20 -27.83
CA GLU A 394 -19.71 2.35 -26.99
C GLU A 394 -19.78 1.92 -25.53
N ASP A 395 -19.00 2.60 -24.68
CA ASP A 395 -19.15 2.50 -23.23
C ASP A 395 -20.46 3.21 -22.86
N ALA A 396 -21.48 2.44 -22.48
CA ALA A 396 -22.82 2.94 -22.27
C ALA A 396 -22.88 3.88 -21.07
N LEU A 397 -22.59 5.17 -21.28
CA LEU A 397 -23.01 6.22 -20.37
C LEU A 397 -24.54 6.33 -20.47
N PRO A 398 -25.29 6.27 -19.35
CA PRO A 398 -26.72 6.54 -19.41
C PRO A 398 -26.93 7.97 -19.93
N LYS A 399 -27.75 8.11 -20.98
CA LYS A 399 -28.30 9.42 -21.35
C LYS A 399 -29.06 9.94 -20.13
N MET A 400 -28.57 11.02 -19.53
CA MET A 400 -29.34 11.74 -18.53
C MET A 400 -30.48 12.47 -19.26
N GLU A 401 -31.67 11.86 -19.24
CA GLU A 401 -32.95 12.54 -19.51
C GLU A 401 -33.52 13.14 -18.24
#